data_AF-A0A497IAJ4-F1
#
_entry.id   AF-A0A497IAJ4-F1
#
_cell.length_a   1.000
_cell.length_b   1.000
_cell.length_c   1.000
_cell.angle_alpha   90.00
_cell.angle_beta   90.00
_cell.angle_gamma   90.00
#
_symmetry.space_group_name_H-M   'P 1'
#
loop_
_entity.id
_entity.type
_entity.pdbx_description
1 polymer ?
#
loop_
_entity_poly.entity_id
_entity_poly.type
_entity_poly.pdbx_seq_one_letter_code
_entity_poly.pdbx_strand_id
1 'polypeptide(L)'
;MIGGGVLSEMGQTILDDHLRRDIYFLLGCSYDGKAGKAYLKLLDPDSQEVKIVYDESGHRPYCYAKMPIEEVRAMNLPGVVDLVE
;
A
#
# COMPACT_ATOMS: atom_id res chain seq x y z
N MET A 1 45.40 27.96 -21.20
CA MET A 1 44.79 27.01 -20.23
C MET A 1 43.29 27.08 -20.43
N ILE A 2 42.73 26.00 -20.97
CA ILE A 2 41.32 25.89 -21.37
C ILE A 2 40.51 25.49 -20.12
N GLY A 3 39.48 26.27 -19.81
CA GLY A 3 38.62 26.10 -18.65
C GLY A 3 37.85 24.79 -18.69
N GLY A 4 37.75 24.14 -17.52
CA GLY A 4 36.98 22.93 -17.31
C GLY A 4 35.50 23.17 -17.57
N GLY A 5 35.00 22.59 -18.65
CA GLY A 5 33.58 22.48 -18.93
C GLY A 5 32.92 21.52 -17.95
N VAL A 6 31.86 22.01 -17.31
CA VAL A 6 30.89 21.25 -16.54
C VAL A 6 30.36 20.11 -17.43
N LEU A 7 30.46 18.87 -16.97
CA LEU A 7 29.79 17.72 -17.58
C LEU A 7 28.28 17.84 -17.28
N SER A 8 27.56 18.59 -18.12
CA SER A 8 26.10 18.64 -18.08
C SER A 8 25.52 17.39 -18.75
N GLU A 9 24.87 16.58 -17.92
CA GLU A 9 23.68 15.75 -18.20
C GLU A 9 23.71 14.91 -19.48
N MET A 10 24.02 13.61 -19.31
CA MET A 10 23.64 12.60 -20.30
C MET A 10 22.12 12.56 -20.40
N GLY A 11 21.62 12.79 -21.62
CA GLY A 11 20.20 12.88 -21.94
C GLY A 11 19.42 11.65 -21.50
N GLN A 12 18.41 11.89 -20.66
CA GLN A 12 17.36 10.94 -20.38
C GLN A 12 16.55 10.75 -21.67
N THR A 13 16.63 9.59 -22.30
CA THR A 13 15.79 9.32 -23.46
C THR A 13 14.39 8.90 -23.00
N ILE A 14 13.38 9.22 -23.80
CA ILE A 14 11.96 8.93 -23.53
C ILE A 14 11.76 7.41 -23.32
N LEU A 15 12.62 6.58 -23.91
CA LEU A 15 12.62 5.13 -23.74
C LEU A 15 13.04 4.68 -22.32
N ASP A 16 13.95 5.41 -21.67
CA ASP A 16 14.44 5.10 -20.32
C ASP A 16 13.34 5.33 -19.27
N ASP A 17 12.46 6.32 -19.50
CA ASP A 17 11.39 6.70 -18.57
C ASP A 17 10.27 5.64 -18.52
N HIS A 18 10.06 4.87 -19.60
CA HIS A 18 9.08 3.77 -19.64
C HIS A 18 9.54 2.51 -18.89
N LEU A 19 10.81 2.43 -18.50
CA LEU A 19 11.39 1.31 -17.73
C LEU A 19 11.47 1.58 -16.23
N ARG A 20 11.08 2.78 -15.78
CA ARG A 20 10.91 3.08 -14.36
C ARG A 20 9.76 2.23 -13.80
N ARG A 21 10.13 1.11 -13.19
CA ARG A 21 9.28 0.52 -12.16
C ARG A 21 9.26 1.51 -11.01
N ASP A 22 8.07 1.97 -10.63
CA ASP A 22 7.90 2.79 -9.44
C ASP A 22 8.23 1.94 -8.21
N ILE A 23 9.50 1.98 -7.79
CA ILE A 23 9.97 1.29 -6.60
C ILE A 23 9.69 2.20 -5.41
N TYR A 24 8.89 1.69 -4.48
CA TYR A 24 8.62 2.35 -3.21
C TYR A 24 9.21 1.56 -2.06
N PHE A 25 9.60 2.27 -1.01
CA PHE A 25 9.95 1.66 0.27
C PHE A 25 8.72 1.66 1.19
N LEU A 26 8.33 0.46 1.66
CA LEU A 26 7.26 0.34 2.64
C LEU A 26 7.73 0.88 4.00
N LEU A 27 7.11 1.96 4.45
CA LEU A 27 7.35 2.51 5.78
C LEU A 27 6.45 1.87 6.84
N GLY A 28 5.27 1.41 6.44
CA GLY A 28 4.34 0.71 7.32
C GLY A 28 2.94 0.61 6.75
N CYS A 29 2.08 -0.09 7.49
CA CYS A 29 0.66 -0.24 7.19
C CYS A 29 -0.20 0.23 8.36
N SER A 30 -1.41 0.69 8.09
CA SER A 30 -2.39 1.04 9.11
C SER A 30 -3.81 0.83 8.60
N TYR A 31 -4.80 1.19 9.40
CA TYR A 31 -6.22 1.02 9.07
C TYR A 31 -6.97 2.33 9.30
N ASP A 32 -7.73 2.77 8.30
CA ASP A 32 -8.64 3.89 8.44
C ASP A 32 -10.03 3.35 8.81
N GLY A 33 -10.42 3.56 10.07
CA GLY A 33 -11.71 3.13 10.59
C GLY A 33 -12.91 3.85 9.96
N LYS A 34 -12.73 5.05 9.40
CA LYS A 34 -13.79 5.80 8.71
C LYS A 34 -13.99 5.29 7.29
N ALA A 35 -12.90 4.99 6.58
CA ALA A 35 -12.96 4.40 5.25
C ALA A 35 -13.25 2.88 5.28
N GLY A 36 -12.99 2.22 6.40
CA GLY A 36 -13.12 0.76 6.54
C GLY A 36 -12.09 0.00 5.71
N LYS A 37 -10.89 0.56 5.54
CA LYS A 37 -9.84 0.02 4.67
C LYS A 37 -8.47 0.06 5.33
N ALA A 38 -7.67 -0.96 5.05
CA ALA A 38 -6.23 -0.92 5.31
C ALA A 38 -5.55 0.02 4.30
N TYR A 39 -4.40 0.57 4.66
CA TYR A 39 -3.58 1.34 3.75
C TYR A 39 -2.09 1.19 4.04
N LEU A 40 -1.28 1.42 3.02
CA LEU A 40 0.18 1.44 3.08
C LEU A 40 0.72 2.87 3.06
N LYS A 41 1.82 3.09 3.77
CA LYS A 41 2.66 4.30 3.67
C LYS A 41 3.89 3.93 2.85
N LEU A 42 3.99 4.49 1.66
CA LEU A 42 5.01 4.15 0.67
C LEU A 42 5.89 5.37 0.42
N LEU A 43 7.19 5.27 0.72
CA LEU A 43 8.17 6.32 0.43
C LEU A 43 8.64 6.21 -1.02
N ASP A 44 8.47 7.30 -1.75
CA ASP A 44 9.09 7.52 -3.05
C ASP A 44 10.55 7.96 -2.85
N PRO A 45 11.56 7.19 -3.29
CA PRO A 45 12.95 7.57 -3.08
C PRO A 45 13.38 8.77 -3.90
N ASP A 46 12.73 9.04 -5.04
CA ASP A 46 13.12 10.12 -5.94
C ASP A 46 12.56 11.46 -5.43
N SER A 47 11.28 11.49 -5.04
CA SER A 47 10.64 12.72 -4.53
C SER A 47 10.75 12.93 -3.03
N GLN A 48 11.13 11.88 -2.27
CA GLN A 48 11.10 11.86 -0.79
C GLN A 48 9.69 12.05 -0.21
N GLU A 49 8.64 11.85 -1.01
CA GLU A 49 7.25 11.95 -0.56
C GLU A 49 6.71 10.60 -0.07
N VAL A 50 5.83 10.65 0.93
CA VAL A 50 5.10 9.47 1.41
C VAL A 50 3.71 9.43 0.78
N LYS A 51 3.47 8.43 -0.06
CA LYS A 51 2.17 8.14 -0.65
C LYS A 51 1.35 7.24 0.27
N ILE A 52 0.05 7.52 0.35
CA ILE A 52 -0.94 6.66 1.03
C ILE A 52 -1.69 5.87 -0.04
N VAL A 53 -1.60 4.54 0.02
CA VAL A 53 -2.30 3.65 -0.91
C VAL A 53 -3.27 2.78 -0.14
N TYR A 54 -4.56 2.95 -0.39
CA TYR A 54 -5.63 2.15 0.23
C TYR A 54 -5.73 0.77 -0.41
N ASP A 55 -6.10 -0.20 0.40
CA ASP A 55 -6.41 -1.55 -0.07
C ASP A 55 -7.74 -1.57 -0.83
N GLU A 56 -7.67 -2.01 -2.09
CA GLU A 56 -8.82 -2.21 -2.98
C GLU A 56 -9.12 -3.69 -3.24
N SER A 57 -8.42 -4.61 -2.57
CA SER A 57 -8.64 -6.06 -2.73
C SER A 57 -9.94 -6.56 -2.09
N GLY A 58 -10.60 -5.73 -1.28
CA GLY A 58 -11.79 -6.09 -0.53
C GLY A 58 -11.51 -6.82 0.78
N HIS A 59 -10.26 -6.80 1.26
CA HIS A 59 -9.90 -7.37 2.55
C HIS A 59 -10.72 -6.74 3.69
N ARG A 60 -11.16 -7.58 4.63
CA ARG A 60 -11.89 -7.18 5.84
C ARG A 60 -11.18 -7.74 7.07
N PRO A 61 -11.24 -7.08 8.24
CA PRO A 61 -10.74 -7.67 9.48
C PRO A 61 -11.48 -8.98 9.80
N TYR A 62 -10.75 -10.04 10.12
CA TYR A 62 -11.31 -11.33 10.53
C TYR A 62 -10.43 -12.01 11.60
N CYS A 63 -10.97 -13.00 12.29
CA CYS A 63 -10.22 -13.89 13.17
C CYS A 63 -10.65 -15.34 12.97
N TYR A 64 -9.73 -16.27 13.24
CA TYR A 64 -10.07 -17.69 13.28
C TYR A 64 -10.54 -18.09 14.68
N ALA A 65 -11.59 -18.90 14.76
CA ALA A 65 -12.11 -19.45 16.00
C ALA A 65 -11.97 -20.97 16.01
N LYS A 66 -11.48 -21.54 17.11
CA LYS A 66 -11.37 -23.00 17.29
C LYS A 66 -12.66 -23.56 17.91
N MET A 67 -13.79 -23.29 17.27
CA MET A 67 -15.11 -23.75 17.72
C MET A 67 -16.09 -23.83 16.55
N PRO A 68 -17.21 -24.56 16.70
CA PRO A 68 -18.26 -24.64 15.68
C PRO A 68 -18.87 -23.27 15.37
N ILE A 69 -19.36 -23.10 14.13
CA ILE A 69 -19.93 -21.83 13.65
C ILE A 69 -21.17 -21.42 14.44
N GLU A 70 -21.94 -22.39 14.93
CA GLU A 70 -23.14 -22.20 15.74
C GLU A 70 -22.80 -21.52 17.07
N GLU A 71 -21.69 -21.90 17.69
CA GLU A 71 -21.23 -21.30 18.94
C GLU A 71 -20.71 -19.87 18.71
N VAL A 72 -20.03 -19.62 17.59
CA VAL A 72 -19.60 -18.26 17.21
C VAL A 72 -20.82 -17.35 16.99
N ARG A 73 -21.83 -17.83 16.27
CA ARG A 73 -23.08 -17.09 16.03
C ARG A 73 -23.84 -16.78 17.33
N ALA A 74 -23.83 -17.71 18.28
CA ALA A 74 -24.44 -17.52 19.58
C ALA A 74 -23.80 -16.40 20.42
N MET A 75 -22.54 -16.04 20.15
CA MET A 75 -21.87 -14.92 20.85
C MET A 75 -22.43 -13.54 20.46
N ASN A 76 -23.13 -13.44 19.31
CA ASN A 76 -23.72 -12.20 18.81
C ASN A 76 -22.75 -11.00 18.85
N LEU A 77 -21.52 -11.21 18.38
CA LEU A 77 -20.47 -10.19 18.39
C LEU A 77 -20.82 -9.03 17.44
N PRO A 78 -20.64 -7.76 17.86
CA PRO A 78 -20.95 -6.62 17.02
C PRO A 78 -20.05 -6.57 15.78
N GLY A 79 -20.62 -6.23 14.63
CA GLY A 79 -19.88 -6.06 13.38
C GLY A 79 -19.51 -7.37 12.66
N VAL A 80 -19.91 -8.53 13.20
CA VAL A 80 -19.80 -9.81 12.48
C VAL A 80 -20.87 -9.88 11.40
N VAL A 81 -20.47 -10.28 10.20
CA VAL A 81 -21.35 -10.45 9.03
C VAL A 81 -21.09 -11.82 8.43
N ASP A 82 -22.13 -12.49 7.96
CA ASP A 82 -21.96 -13.68 7.13
C ASP A 82 -21.37 -13.27 5.77
N LEU A 83 -20.29 -13.92 5.37
CA LEU A 83 -19.73 -13.76 4.03
C LEU A 83 -20.61 -14.56 3.08
N VAL A 84 -21.31 -13.86 2.19
CA VAL A 84 -22.06 -14.48 1.09
C VAL A 84 -21.14 -14.45 -0.13
N GLU A 85 -20.81 -15.61 -0.67
CA GLU A 85 -20.10 -15.73 -1.96
C GLU A 85 -21.01 -15.37 -3.14
#